data_AF-X1AQD1-F1
#
_entry.id   AF-X1AQD1-F1
#
_cell.length_a   1.000
_cell.length_b   1.000
_cell.length_c   1.000
_cell.angle_alpha   90.00
_cell.angle_beta   90.00
_cell.angle_gamma   90.00
#
_symmetry.space_group_name_H-M   'P 1'
#
loop_
_entity.id
_entity.type
_entity.pdbx_description
1 polymer ?
#
loop_
_entity_poly.entity_id
_entity_poly.type
_entity_poly.pdbx_seq_one_letter_code
_entity_poly.pdbx_strand_id
1 'polypeptide(L)'
;LKYLLDKQLETLSGGELQRVAIANCLVQDADIYLIDEPSAYLDSEQRMITSRTVRRVIEKSGKSAMIVDHDVYFIDMISDALIVFDGEPGKHGRGRGPFSLHEGMNRFLKDVDITFRRDEDTQRPRVNKPGSFMDRKQRKEGEYYYSL
;
A
#
# COMPACT_ATOMS: atom_id res chain seq x y z
N LEU A 1 -19.99 6.38 -3.34
CA LEU A 1 -20.61 6.28 -2.01
C LEU A 1 -22.07 6.81 -1.96
N LYS A 2 -22.73 7.09 -3.10
CA LYS A 2 -24.10 7.68 -3.11
C LYS A 2 -25.15 6.83 -2.38
N TYR A 3 -25.05 5.50 -2.48
CA TYR A 3 -25.97 4.57 -1.80
C TYR A 3 -25.81 4.54 -0.26
N LEU A 4 -24.85 5.27 0.30
CA LEU A 4 -24.63 5.39 1.74
C LEU A 4 -25.17 6.68 2.33
N LEU A 5 -25.64 7.63 1.51
CA LEU A 5 -25.99 8.99 1.97
C LEU A 5 -27.12 8.99 3.01
N ASP A 6 -28.09 8.09 2.86
CA ASP A 6 -29.26 8.00 3.75
C ASP A 6 -29.07 6.96 4.87
N LYS A 7 -27.92 6.29 4.94
CA LYS A 7 -27.63 5.29 5.98
C LYS A 7 -27.08 5.96 7.24
N GLN A 8 -27.53 5.49 8.41
CA GLN A 8 -26.92 5.86 9.68
C GLN A 8 -25.54 5.19 9.83
N LEU A 9 -24.55 5.93 10.37
CA LEU A 9 -23.18 5.43 10.53
C LEU A 9 -23.11 4.11 11.31
N GLU A 10 -23.94 3.95 12.34
CA GLU A 10 -24.03 2.76 13.19
C GLU A 10 -24.49 1.50 12.45
N THR A 11 -25.11 1.67 11.27
CA THR A 11 -25.64 0.57 10.45
C THR A 11 -24.71 0.16 9.31
N LEU A 12 -23.58 0.85 9.17
CA LEU A 12 -22.60 0.55 8.12
C LEU A 12 -21.78 -0.70 8.46
N SER A 13 -21.52 -1.52 7.45
CA SER A 13 -20.49 -2.56 7.55
C SER A 13 -19.10 -1.95 7.71
N GLY A 14 -18.13 -2.72 8.22
CA GLY A 14 -16.75 -2.23 8.40
C GLY A 14 -16.14 -1.64 7.13
N GLY A 15 -16.32 -2.27 5.98
CA GLY A 15 -15.81 -1.75 4.69
C GLY A 15 -16.59 -0.55 4.15
N GLU A 16 -17.88 -0.40 4.49
CA GLU A 16 -18.62 0.84 4.21
C GLU A 16 -18.11 1.99 5.09
N LEU A 17 -17.96 1.75 6.39
CA LEU A 17 -17.46 2.73 7.35
C LEU A 17 -16.04 3.17 7.00
N GLN A 18 -15.15 2.24 6.65
CA GLN A 18 -13.78 2.52 6.21
C GLN A 18 -13.75 3.48 5.01
N ARG A 19 -14.55 3.21 3.98
CA ARG A 19 -14.62 4.08 2.79
C ARG A 19 -15.21 5.45 3.09
N VAL A 20 -16.17 5.53 4.01
CA VAL A 20 -16.71 6.81 4.49
C VAL A 20 -15.63 7.59 5.26
N ALA A 21 -14.87 6.94 6.14
CA ALA A 21 -13.78 7.57 6.88
C ALA A 21 -12.68 8.11 5.95
N ILE A 22 -12.24 7.32 4.97
CA ILE A 22 -11.27 7.75 3.95
C ILE A 22 -11.82 8.93 3.16
N ALA A 23 -13.07 8.87 2.70
CA ALA A 23 -13.68 9.97 1.97
C ALA A 23 -13.76 11.25 2.83
N ASN A 24 -14.14 11.12 4.10
CA ASN A 24 -14.21 12.25 5.03
C ASN A 24 -12.83 12.90 5.25
N CYS A 25 -11.77 12.09 5.35
CA CYS A 25 -10.38 12.56 5.43
C CYS A 25 -9.97 13.34 4.17
N LEU A 26 -10.22 12.78 2.99
CA LEU A 26 -9.83 13.37 1.70
C LEU A 26 -10.57 14.67 1.34
N VAL A 27 -11.72 14.95 1.96
CA VAL A 27 -12.51 16.17 1.70
C VAL A 27 -11.99 17.36 2.53
N GLN A 28 -11.23 17.12 3.60
CA GLN A 28 -10.62 18.20 4.38
C GLN A 28 -9.55 18.92 3.54
N ASP A 29 -9.44 20.24 3.66
CA ASP A 29 -8.31 20.98 3.12
C ASP A 29 -7.13 20.86 4.09
N ALA A 30 -6.13 20.06 3.70
CA ALA A 30 -4.95 19.79 4.49
C ALA A 30 -3.70 19.79 3.60
N ASP A 31 -2.56 20.20 4.17
CA ASP A 31 -1.28 20.12 3.49
C ASP A 31 -0.73 18.69 3.43
N ILE A 32 -1.03 17.90 4.47
CA ILE A 32 -0.67 16.50 4.57
C ILE A 32 -1.85 15.65 5.08
N TYR A 33 -2.11 14.53 4.40
CA TYR A 33 -3.11 13.54 4.78
C TYR A 33 -2.41 12.33 5.41
N LEU A 34 -2.82 11.93 6.61
CA LEU A 34 -2.34 10.73 7.29
C LEU A 34 -3.44 9.68 7.25
N ILE A 35 -3.16 8.52 6.65
CA ILE A 35 -4.15 7.45 6.48
C ILE A 35 -3.56 6.14 6.99
N ASP A 36 -4.12 5.63 8.08
CA ASP A 36 -3.66 4.41 8.73
C ASP A 36 -4.55 3.21 8.34
N GLU A 37 -3.91 2.17 7.81
CA GLU A 37 -4.50 0.93 7.29
C GLU A 37 -5.78 1.11 6.44
N PRO A 38 -5.75 1.91 5.35
CA PRO A 38 -6.92 2.12 4.50
C PRO A 38 -7.45 0.85 3.84
N SER A 39 -6.62 -0.18 3.63
CA SER A 39 -7.04 -1.44 3.02
C SER A 39 -7.88 -2.35 3.93
N ALA A 40 -7.94 -2.04 5.23
CA ALA A 40 -8.65 -2.84 6.22
C ALA A 40 -10.14 -2.99 5.86
N TYR A 41 -10.68 -4.19 6.03
CA TYR A 41 -12.08 -4.55 5.72
C TYR A 41 -12.51 -4.38 4.25
N LEU A 42 -11.62 -3.95 3.35
CA LEU A 42 -11.91 -3.80 1.94
C LEU A 42 -11.62 -5.10 1.19
N ASP A 43 -12.51 -5.45 0.26
CA ASP A 43 -12.23 -6.48 -0.74
C ASP A 43 -11.22 -5.98 -1.81
N SER A 44 -10.78 -6.88 -2.68
CA SER A 44 -9.74 -6.57 -3.68
C SER A 44 -10.14 -5.46 -4.66
N GLU A 45 -11.41 -5.38 -5.05
CA GLU A 45 -11.91 -4.32 -5.93
C GLU A 45 -11.94 -2.98 -5.20
N GLN A 46 -12.46 -2.97 -3.97
CA GLN A 46 -12.52 -1.79 -3.13
C GLN A 46 -11.15 -1.23 -2.80
N ARG A 47 -10.14 -2.08 -2.57
CA ARG A 47 -8.74 -1.67 -2.40
C ARG A 47 -8.22 -0.93 -3.63
N MET A 48 -8.43 -1.50 -4.81
CA MET A 48 -8.01 -0.88 -6.07
C MET A 48 -8.70 0.47 -6.33
N ILE A 49 -10.00 0.57 -6.04
CA ILE A 49 -10.76 1.82 -6.18
C ILE A 49 -10.24 2.86 -5.17
N THR A 50 -10.01 2.44 -3.93
CA THR A 50 -9.54 3.31 -2.85
C THR A 50 -8.14 3.85 -3.15
N SER A 51 -7.19 3.00 -3.54
CA SER A 51 -5.82 3.43 -3.84
C SER A 51 -5.78 4.44 -4.99
N ARG A 52 -6.52 4.16 -6.08
CA ARG A 52 -6.65 5.08 -7.22
C ARG A 52 -7.33 6.40 -6.84
N THR A 53 -8.30 6.36 -5.92
CA THR A 53 -9.03 7.56 -5.49
C THR A 53 -8.15 8.45 -4.65
N VAL A 54 -7.46 7.89 -3.64
CA VAL A 54 -6.52 8.65 -2.80
C VAL A 54 -5.44 9.27 -3.67
N ARG A 55 -4.74 8.46 -4.48
CA ARG A 55 -3.68 8.96 -5.38
C ARG A 55 -4.16 10.12 -6.26
N ARG A 56 -5.31 9.96 -6.92
CA ARG A 56 -5.90 11.01 -7.77
C ARG A 56 -6.22 12.29 -7.00
N VAL A 57 -6.77 12.18 -5.78
CA VAL A 57 -7.11 13.37 -4.98
C VAL A 57 -5.84 14.13 -4.60
N ILE A 58 -4.82 13.43 -4.12
CA ILE A 58 -3.53 14.00 -3.72
C ILE A 58 -2.83 14.66 -4.91
N GLU A 59 -2.75 13.98 -6.06
CA GLU A 59 -2.17 14.54 -7.29
C GLU A 59 -2.92 15.79 -7.76
N LYS A 60 -4.25 15.80 -7.71
CA LYS A 60 -5.07 16.94 -8.14
C LYS A 60 -5.00 18.13 -7.20
N SER A 61 -4.88 17.90 -5.90
CA SER A 61 -4.80 18.96 -4.90
C SER A 61 -3.37 19.51 -4.74
N GLY A 62 -2.36 18.82 -5.30
CA GLY A 62 -0.96 19.19 -5.13
C GLY A 62 -0.48 19.07 -3.67
N LYS A 63 -1.16 18.24 -2.88
CA LYS A 63 -0.87 18.00 -1.46
C LYS A 63 -0.03 16.73 -1.30
N SER A 64 0.27 16.34 -0.06
CA SER A 64 1.02 15.11 0.25
C SER A 64 0.20 14.15 1.10
N ALA A 65 0.48 12.86 1.02
CA ALA A 65 -0.11 11.85 1.89
C ALA A 65 0.96 10.90 2.45
N MET A 66 0.77 10.48 3.70
CA MET A 66 1.51 9.39 4.32
C MET A 66 0.52 8.28 4.65
N ILE A 67 0.78 7.09 4.13
CA ILE A 67 -0.12 5.95 4.24
C ILE A 67 0.64 4.81 4.90
N VAL A 68 0.02 4.19 5.90
CA VAL A 68 0.51 2.98 6.55
C VAL A 68 -0.40 1.84 6.11
N ASP A 69 0.17 0.77 5.57
CA ASP A 69 -0.58 -0.42 5.19
C ASP A 69 0.32 -1.66 5.19
N HIS A 70 -0.27 -2.84 5.31
CA HIS A 70 0.43 -4.12 5.24
C HIS A 70 0.21 -4.81 3.88
N ASP A 71 -0.70 -4.31 3.04
CA ASP A 71 -0.95 -4.82 1.70
C ASP A 71 0.06 -4.24 0.70
N VAL A 72 1.03 -5.08 0.31
CA VAL A 72 2.08 -4.74 -0.67
C VAL A 72 1.50 -4.24 -2.00
N TYR A 73 0.38 -4.79 -2.46
CA TYR A 73 -0.25 -4.35 -3.71
C TYR A 73 -0.88 -2.97 -3.56
N PHE A 74 -1.47 -2.70 -2.40
CA PHE A 74 -2.03 -1.39 -2.12
C PHE A 74 -0.94 -0.31 -2.10
N ILE A 75 0.16 -0.60 -1.40
CA ILE A 75 1.34 0.27 -1.30
C ILE A 75 1.96 0.54 -2.67
N ASP A 76 2.14 -0.50 -3.49
CA ASP A 76 2.65 -0.40 -4.88
C ASP A 76 1.84 0.57 -5.74
N MET A 77 0.51 0.53 -5.62
CA MET A 77 -0.38 1.35 -6.45
C MET A 77 -0.39 2.84 -6.06
N ILE A 78 -0.16 3.14 -4.79
CA ILE A 78 -0.40 4.47 -4.21
C ILE A 78 0.86 5.28 -3.94
N SER A 79 2.01 4.63 -3.81
CA SER A 79 3.21 5.27 -3.23
C SER A 79 4.21 5.70 -4.29
N ASP A 80 4.81 6.87 -4.09
CA ASP A 80 5.97 7.33 -4.88
C ASP A 80 7.31 7.01 -4.17
N ALA A 81 7.28 6.93 -2.83
CA ALA A 81 8.41 6.64 -1.98
C ALA A 81 7.97 5.83 -0.74
N LEU A 82 8.92 5.17 -0.08
CA LEU A 82 8.65 4.30 1.07
C LEU A 82 9.52 4.62 2.28
N ILE A 83 8.92 4.54 3.46
CA ILE A 83 9.62 4.42 4.73
C ILE A 83 9.48 2.97 5.19
N VAL A 84 10.61 2.30 5.44
CA VAL A 84 10.64 0.91 5.89
C VAL A 84 10.93 0.88 7.38
N PHE A 85 10.12 0.15 8.13
CA PHE A 85 10.29 -0.04 9.57
C PHE A 85 10.92 -1.41 9.86
N ASP A 86 11.98 -1.41 10.67
CA ASP A 86 12.63 -2.61 11.20
C ASP A 86 12.63 -2.60 12.75
N GLY A 87 12.83 -3.76 13.38
CA GLY A 87 12.93 -3.85 14.84
C GLY A 87 12.32 -5.12 15.45
N GLU A 88 12.06 -5.07 16.75
CA GLU A 88 11.42 -6.14 17.50
C GLU A 88 10.06 -5.65 18.05
N PRO A 89 8.92 -6.23 17.62
CA PRO A 89 7.60 -5.83 18.08
C PRO A 89 7.48 -5.82 19.60
N GLY A 90 6.92 -4.75 20.15
CA GLY A 90 6.78 -4.56 21.60
C GLY A 90 8.07 -4.16 22.34
N LYS A 91 9.21 -4.04 21.66
CA LYS A 91 10.48 -3.58 22.27
C LYS A 91 11.04 -2.32 21.64
N HIS A 92 11.37 -2.34 20.35
CA HIS A 92 11.90 -1.16 19.64
C HIS A 92 11.62 -1.24 18.14
N GLY A 93 11.46 -0.09 17.50
CA GLY A 93 11.31 0.03 16.05
C GLY A 93 12.12 1.20 15.50
N ARG A 94 12.57 1.09 14.25
CA ARG A 94 13.29 2.13 13.52
C ARG A 94 12.74 2.26 12.11
N GLY A 95 12.18 3.42 11.80
CA GLY A 95 11.83 3.81 10.43
C GLY A 95 13.04 4.36 9.68
N ARG A 96 13.23 3.97 8.43
CA ARG A 96 14.27 4.49 7.53
C ARG A 96 13.66 4.90 6.19
N GLY A 97 14.20 5.95 5.59
CA GLY A 97 13.75 6.49 4.30
C GLY A 97 13.61 8.02 4.34
N PRO A 98 12.84 8.62 3.41
CA PRO A 98 12.12 7.95 2.33
C PRO A 98 13.07 7.39 1.26
N PHE A 99 12.85 6.14 0.87
CA PHE A 99 13.51 5.49 -0.25
C PHE A 99 12.64 5.56 -1.50
N SER A 100 13.23 5.37 -2.68
CA SER A 100 12.44 5.06 -3.87
C SER A 100 11.62 3.78 -3.65
N LEU A 101 10.52 3.61 -4.38
CA LEU A 101 9.69 2.40 -4.28
C LEU A 101 10.54 1.13 -4.48
N HIS A 102 11.39 1.10 -5.51
CA HIS A 102 12.26 -0.04 -5.80
C HIS A 102 13.25 -0.34 -4.66
N GLU A 103 13.94 0.67 -4.13
CA GLU A 103 14.90 0.46 -3.03
C GLU A 103 14.19 0.03 -1.74
N GLY A 104 13.10 0.72 -1.38
CA GLY A 104 12.33 0.43 -0.17
C GLY A 104 11.74 -0.98 -0.20
N MET A 105 11.13 -1.37 -1.33
CA MET A 105 10.58 -2.71 -1.51
C MET A 105 11.66 -3.78 -1.46
N ASN A 106 12.82 -3.57 -2.08
CA ASN A 106 13.94 -4.52 -2.01
C ASN A 106 14.43 -4.73 -0.58
N ARG A 107 14.54 -3.66 0.23
CA ARG A 107 14.91 -3.76 1.65
C ARG A 107 13.87 -4.55 2.44
N PHE A 108 12.60 -4.15 2.35
CA PHE A 108 11.51 -4.80 3.09
C PHE A 108 11.37 -6.28 2.72
N LEU A 109 11.32 -6.59 1.42
CA LEU A 109 11.12 -7.95 0.92
C LEU A 109 12.29 -8.89 1.23
N LYS A 110 13.51 -8.35 1.28
CA LYS A 110 14.68 -9.10 1.74
C LYS A 110 14.56 -9.48 3.21
N ASP A 111 14.09 -8.56 4.05
CA ASP A 111 13.93 -8.81 5.49
C ASP A 111 12.84 -9.85 5.79
N VAL A 112 11.77 -9.88 4.99
CA VAL A 112 10.70 -10.90 5.11
C VAL A 112 10.94 -12.17 4.27
N ASP A 113 12.10 -12.27 3.62
CA ASP A 113 12.52 -13.42 2.81
C ASP A 113 11.56 -13.81 1.65
N ILE A 114 11.01 -12.82 0.94
CA ILE A 114 10.06 -13.03 -0.17
C ILE A 114 10.53 -12.31 -1.44
N THR A 115 10.36 -12.90 -2.61
CA THR A 115 10.61 -12.22 -3.90
C THR A 115 9.31 -11.99 -4.67
N PHE A 116 9.22 -10.84 -5.33
CA PHE A 116 8.12 -10.44 -6.20
C PHE A 116 8.61 -10.25 -7.63
N ARG A 117 7.80 -10.71 -8.59
CA ARG A 117 7.95 -10.42 -10.02
C ARG A 117 6.75 -9.64 -10.53
N ARG A 118 6.85 -9.09 -11.73
CA ARG A 118 5.71 -8.53 -12.44
C ARG A 118 5.07 -9.60 -13.32
N ASP A 119 3.76 -9.73 -13.26
CA ASP A 119 2.99 -10.60 -14.15
C ASP A 119 2.91 -9.95 -15.54
N GLU A 120 3.24 -10.70 -16.59
CA GLU A 120 3.40 -10.16 -17.96
C GLU A 120 2.08 -9.57 -18.51
N ASP A 121 0.97 -10.27 -18.28
CA ASP A 121 -0.34 -9.89 -18.80
C ASP A 121 -0.97 -8.74 -17.99
N THR A 122 -0.92 -8.85 -16.66
CA THR A 122 -1.68 -7.94 -15.78
C THR A 122 -0.84 -6.79 -15.23
N GLN A 123 0.49 -6.84 -15.41
CA GLN A 123 1.45 -5.90 -14.84
C GLN A 123 1.40 -5.81 -13.30
N ARG A 124 0.72 -6.76 -12.65
CA ARG A 124 0.57 -6.80 -11.20
C ARG A 124 1.82 -7.44 -10.56
N PRO A 125 2.19 -7.01 -9.34
CA PRO A 125 3.14 -7.76 -8.52
C PRO A 125 2.69 -9.21 -8.34
N ARG A 126 3.62 -10.15 -8.23
CA ARG A 126 3.29 -11.56 -7.96
C ARG A 126 4.41 -12.21 -7.18
N VAL A 127 4.05 -12.84 -6.07
CA VAL A 127 4.99 -13.59 -5.23
C VAL A 127 5.53 -14.79 -6.01
N ASN A 128 6.85 -14.98 -5.98
CA ASN A 128 7.45 -16.22 -6.48
C ASN A 128 7.32 -17.33 -5.44
N LYS A 129 7.08 -18.56 -5.91
CA LYS A 129 7.15 -19.73 -5.02
C LYS A 129 8.59 -19.88 -4.50
N PRO A 130 8.80 -20.12 -3.20
CA PRO A 130 10.13 -20.35 -2.64
C PRO A 130 10.89 -21.44 -3.39
N GLY A 131 12.15 -21.18 -3.74
CA GLY A 131 13.02 -22.12 -4.46
C GLY A 131 12.69 -22.31 -5.94
N SER A 132 11.69 -21.60 -6.49
CA SER A 132 11.46 -21.56 -7.94
C SER A 132 12.65 -20.97 -8.68
N PHE A 133 12.73 -21.21 -10.00
CA PHE A 133 13.79 -20.64 -10.82
C PHE A 133 13.88 -19.12 -10.68
N MET A 134 12.74 -18.43 -10.77
CA MET A 134 12.66 -16.97 -10.65
C MET A 134 13.08 -16.48 -9.26
N ASP A 135 12.62 -17.13 -8.19
CA ASP A 135 13.00 -16.79 -6.82
C ASP A 135 14.53 -16.89 -6.61
N ARG A 136 15.14 -17.99 -7.05
CA ARG A 136 16.61 -18.18 -6.95
C ARG A 136 17.39 -17.16 -7.77
N LYS A 137 16.91 -16.83 -8.97
CA LYS A 137 17.53 -15.83 -9.84
C LYS A 137 17.55 -14.46 -9.16
N GLN A 138 16.38 -13.99 -8.74
CA GLN A 138 16.20 -12.70 -8.09
C GLN A 138 17.04 -12.56 -6.81
N ARG A 139 17.06 -13.60 -5.97
CA ARG A 139 17.90 -13.62 -4.75
C ARG A 139 19.39 -13.49 -5.05
N LYS A 140 19.87 -14.18 -6.10
CA LYS A 140 21.27 -14.11 -6.52
C LYS A 140 21.64 -12.72 -7.03
N GLU A 141 20.70 -12.04 -7.67
CA GLU A 141 20.85 -10.67 -8.20
C GLU A 141 20.65 -9.60 -7.12
N GLY A 142 20.08 -9.96 -5.96
CA GLY A 142 19.70 -9.00 -4.92
C GLY A 142 18.42 -8.23 -5.23
N GLU A 143 17.64 -8.68 -6.22
CA GLU A 143 16.44 -8.05 -6.76
C GLU A 143 15.17 -8.75 -6.24
N TYR A 144 14.81 -8.48 -5.00
CA TYR A 144 13.61 -9.00 -4.33
C TYR A 144 12.32 -8.37 -4.85
N TYR A 145 12.40 -7.16 -5.39
CA TYR A 145 11.32 -6.48 -6.08
C TYR A 145 11.70 -6.28 -7.56
N TYR A 146 10.73 -6.26 -8.47
CA TYR A 146 11.00 -6.15 -9.89
C TYR A 146 11.58 -4.77 -10.26
N SER A 147 12.54 -4.75 -11.17
CA SER A 147 12.99 -3.52 -11.82
C SER A 147 11.94 -3.03 -12.84
N LEU A 148 11.79 -1.71 -12.96
CA LEU A 148 10.98 -1.07 -14.01
C LEU A 148 11.58 -1.30 -15.40
#